data_AF-A0A0S7YEZ2-F1
#
_entry.id   AF-A0A0S7YEZ2-F1
#
_cell.length_a   1.000
_cell.length_b   1.000
_cell.length_c   1.000
_cell.angle_alpha   90.00
_cell.angle_beta   90.00
_cell.angle_gamma   90.00
#
_symmetry.space_group_name_H-M   'P 1'
#
loop_
_entity.id
_entity.type
_entity.pdbx_description
1 polymer ?
#
loop_
_entity_poly.entity_id
_entity_poly.type
_entity_poly.pdbx_seq_one_letter_code
_entity_poly.pdbx_strand_id
1 'polypeptide(L)'
;MIRLASIITILIFLILPSLSLAEEAPDLYFFWAEGCPFCEQQKDFLKEIEEQYPRINIRQYSTEEPGSINILIRLVEEHPGSERYLGATPMTFIGEDFFVGFSSEIGNEIENSIEKYYQETEIENEEKDTFYLPILGNINPEKWPLGGLALVIGLIDGLNICSLGALIIILILVFALHSRKLTIFFGGFFIFITALVYGFLIFIWNQLFSVFLPYMSAMEMIIGLAAFLGGFYFLKQFFDFRKQGPVCRIEENKIISSLTKKLENSFKEKKSNWALLGGVIFFAAMVTIIEFPCSAVFPIVFTGILAQANLSIVASLFYIFIYLLFYMLDEIAVFLIAVFTRKIWINSGPFMTWISFIGALVLFFISYYYIFVL
;
A
#
# COMPACT_ATOMS: atom_id res chain seq x y z
N MET A 1 -28.21 12.22 -22.20
CA MET A 1 -27.30 11.06 -22.13
C MET A 1 -25.86 11.54 -22.33
N ILE A 2 -25.36 12.32 -21.38
CA ILE A 2 -23.92 12.62 -21.32
C ILE A 2 -23.31 11.32 -20.80
N ARG A 3 -22.55 10.63 -21.66
CA ARG A 3 -22.06 9.28 -21.40
C ARG A 3 -21.23 9.31 -20.11
N LEU A 4 -21.51 8.38 -19.19
CA LEU A 4 -20.80 8.19 -17.93
C LEU A 4 -19.25 8.24 -18.12
N ALA A 5 -18.78 7.77 -19.28
CA ALA A 5 -17.40 7.88 -19.74
C ALA A 5 -16.85 9.32 -19.74
N SER A 6 -17.61 10.31 -20.21
CA SER A 6 -17.16 11.71 -20.29
C SER A 6 -17.02 12.37 -18.91
N ILE A 7 -17.84 11.97 -17.94
CA ILE A 7 -17.73 12.45 -16.55
C ILE A 7 -16.48 11.84 -15.89
N ILE A 8 -16.21 10.56 -16.15
CA ILE A 8 -15.02 9.86 -15.66
C ILE A 8 -13.74 10.47 -16.26
N THR A 9 -13.72 10.79 -17.57
CA THR A 9 -12.56 11.43 -18.21
C THR A 9 -12.30 12.84 -17.69
N ILE A 10 -13.35 13.61 -17.42
CA ILE A 10 -13.24 14.97 -16.84
C ILE A 10 -12.77 14.91 -15.38
N LEU A 11 -13.25 13.94 -14.60
CA LEU A 11 -12.80 13.74 -13.22
C LEU A 11 -11.33 13.29 -13.17
N ILE A 12 -10.89 12.41 -14.09
CA ILE A 12 -9.49 11.98 -14.23
C ILE A 12 -8.58 13.16 -14.60
N PHE A 13 -9.05 14.11 -15.41
CA PHE A 13 -8.27 15.28 -15.82
C PHE A 13 -8.21 16.38 -14.73
N LEU A 14 -9.23 16.47 -13.86
CA LEU A 14 -9.28 17.42 -12.73
C LEU A 14 -8.52 16.96 -11.48
N ILE A 15 -8.09 15.70 -11.41
CA ILE A 15 -7.33 15.11 -10.28
C ILE A 15 -5.84 14.95 -10.61
N LEU A 16 -5.34 15.56 -11.69
CA LEU A 16 -3.90 15.68 -11.92
C LEU A 16 -3.40 16.98 -11.26
N PRO A 17 -2.91 16.96 -10.00
CA PRO A 17 -2.05 18.04 -9.56
C PRO A 17 -0.80 18.01 -10.44
N SER A 18 -0.50 19.13 -11.10
CA SER A 18 0.84 19.40 -11.63
C SER A 18 1.76 19.58 -10.42
N LEU A 19 2.28 18.47 -9.90
CA LEU A 19 3.37 18.49 -8.94
C LEU A 19 4.66 18.59 -9.75
N SER A 20 5.34 19.74 -9.65
CA SER A 20 6.78 19.77 -9.90
C SER A 20 7.42 19.08 -8.69
N LEU A 21 8.05 17.93 -8.92
CA LEU A 21 8.96 17.37 -7.93
C LEU A 21 10.15 18.32 -7.79
N ALA A 22 10.44 18.70 -6.55
CA ALA A 22 11.72 19.30 -6.23
C ALA A 22 12.75 18.16 -6.29
N GLU A 23 13.64 18.26 -7.28
CA GLU A 23 14.79 17.39 -7.46
C GLU A 23 15.70 17.52 -6.23
N GLU A 24 16.05 16.42 -5.57
CA GLU A 24 16.92 16.44 -4.39
C GLU A 24 18.34 16.85 -4.81
N ALA A 25 18.63 18.13 -4.59
CA ALA A 25 19.89 18.79 -4.85
C ALA A 25 21.00 18.29 -3.89
N PRO A 26 22.23 18.03 -4.38
CA PRO A 26 23.35 17.73 -3.49
C PRO A 26 23.63 18.90 -2.53
N ASP A 27 23.68 18.62 -1.22
CA ASP A 27 23.98 19.60 -0.18
C ASP A 27 25.51 19.74 0.02
N LEU A 28 26.02 20.96 -0.05
CA LEU A 28 27.39 21.32 0.34
C LEU A 28 27.34 22.15 1.63
N TYR A 29 27.99 21.69 2.68
CA TYR A 29 28.01 22.37 3.97
C TYR A 29 29.32 23.14 4.13
N PHE A 30 29.23 24.45 4.34
CA PHE A 30 30.38 25.35 4.51
C PHE A 30 30.34 26.04 5.87
N PHE A 31 31.31 25.75 6.73
CA PHE A 31 31.46 26.36 8.05
C PHE A 31 32.55 27.43 8.04
N TRP A 32 32.23 28.62 8.53
CA TRP A 32 33.13 29.78 8.54
C TRP A 32 33.09 30.54 9.87
N ALA A 33 34.13 31.34 10.14
CA ALA A 33 34.25 32.19 11.32
C ALA A 33 34.52 33.65 10.94
N GLU A 34 34.13 34.60 11.79
CA GLU A 34 34.43 36.02 11.58
C GLU A 34 35.95 36.26 11.66
N GLY A 35 36.49 37.09 10.76
CA GLY A 35 37.93 37.38 10.69
C GLY A 35 38.80 36.30 10.04
N CYS A 36 38.20 35.28 9.42
CA CYS A 36 38.90 34.22 8.68
C CYS A 36 39.17 34.62 7.21
N PRO A 37 40.43 34.92 6.80
CA PRO A 37 40.72 35.35 5.43
C PRO A 37 40.53 34.25 4.38
N PHE A 38 40.76 32.99 4.75
CA PHE A 38 40.54 31.84 3.85
C PHE A 38 39.05 31.55 3.62
N CYS A 39 38.21 31.86 4.60
CA CYS A 39 36.76 31.72 4.48
C CYS A 39 36.20 32.70 3.45
N GLU A 40 36.71 33.93 3.40
CA GLU A 40 36.30 34.92 2.38
C GLU A 40 36.71 34.48 0.97
N GLN A 41 37.92 33.95 0.80
CA GLN A 41 38.35 33.39 -0.48
C GLN A 41 37.46 32.23 -0.92
N GLN A 42 37.09 31.35 0.02
CA GLN A 42 36.20 30.25 -0.29
C GLN A 42 34.77 30.73 -0.61
N LYS A 43 34.25 31.76 0.06
CA LYS A 43 32.94 32.34 -0.27
C LYS A 43 32.87 32.84 -1.71
N ASP A 44 33.95 33.46 -2.21
CA ASP A 44 33.99 33.91 -3.60
C ASP A 44 34.04 32.72 -4.58
N PHE A 45 34.83 31.69 -4.27
CA PHE A 45 34.82 30.43 -5.03
C PHE A 45 33.44 29.76 -5.05
N LEU A 46 32.74 29.69 -3.92
CA LEU A 46 31.41 29.06 -3.85
C LEU A 46 30.35 29.81 -4.66
N LYS A 47 30.51 31.13 -4.90
CA LYS A 47 29.64 31.87 -5.85
C LYS A 47 29.85 31.40 -7.29
N GLU A 48 31.09 31.15 -7.68
CA GLU A 48 31.39 30.60 -9.02
C GLU A 48 30.81 29.18 -9.17
N ILE A 49 30.89 28.37 -8.12
CA ILE A 49 30.27 27.04 -8.05
C ILE A 49 28.74 27.11 -8.16
N GLU A 50 28.07 28.04 -7.48
CA GLU A 50 26.61 28.23 -7.61
C GLU A 50 26.19 28.56 -9.05
N GLU A 51 27.00 29.34 -9.78
CA GLU A 51 26.74 29.67 -11.18
C GLU A 51 26.94 28.47 -12.11
N GLN A 52 27.96 27.64 -11.84
CA GLN A 52 28.30 26.47 -12.65
C GLN A 52 27.39 25.27 -12.37
N TYR A 53 26.98 25.09 -11.12
CA TYR A 53 26.18 23.97 -10.64
C TYR A 53 24.87 24.46 -10.00
N PRO A 54 23.88 24.95 -10.79
CA PRO A 54 22.68 25.60 -10.26
C PRO A 54 21.76 24.69 -9.43
N ARG A 55 22.02 23.37 -9.45
CA ARG A 55 21.32 22.38 -8.62
C ARG A 55 22.02 22.10 -7.30
N ILE A 56 23.23 22.61 -7.03
CA ILE A 56 23.87 22.38 -5.73
C ILE A 56 23.25 23.30 -4.68
N ASN A 57 23.02 22.79 -3.48
CA ASN A 57 22.51 23.59 -2.38
C ASN A 57 23.64 23.89 -1.37
N ILE A 58 24.16 25.11 -1.44
CA ILE A 58 25.25 25.55 -0.57
C ILE A 58 24.67 26.06 0.76
N ARG A 59 24.90 25.30 1.82
CA ARG A 59 24.48 25.64 3.18
C ARG A 59 25.66 26.23 3.96
N GLN A 60 25.61 27.53 4.23
CA GLN A 60 26.66 28.25 4.93
C GLN A 60 26.31 28.45 6.41
N TYR A 61 27.22 28.12 7.31
CA TYR A 61 27.03 28.23 8.76
C TYR A 61 28.17 29.00 9.42
N SER A 62 27.84 30.04 10.19
CA SER A 62 28.83 30.68 11.04
C SER A 62 29.08 29.83 12.29
N THR A 63 30.34 29.66 12.70
CA THR A 63 30.67 28.95 13.95
C THR A 63 30.17 29.67 15.21
N GLU A 64 29.83 30.95 15.09
CA GLU A 64 29.30 31.78 16.18
C GLU A 64 27.77 31.77 16.24
N GLU A 65 27.12 31.23 15.20
CA GLU A 65 25.66 31.17 15.11
C GLU A 65 25.07 30.08 16.02
N PRO A 66 24.00 30.38 16.79
CA PRO A 66 23.33 29.39 17.63
C PRO A 66 22.79 28.21 16.81
N GLY A 67 23.29 27.00 17.08
CA GLY A 67 22.83 25.75 16.46
C GLY A 67 23.75 25.20 15.37
N SER A 68 24.63 26.03 14.77
CA SER A 68 25.62 25.60 13.77
C SER A 68 26.57 24.54 14.29
N ILE A 69 26.93 24.62 15.58
CA ILE A 69 27.82 23.65 16.22
C ILE A 69 27.24 22.24 16.26
N ASN A 70 25.91 22.09 16.40
CA ASN A 70 25.26 20.77 16.42
C ASN A 70 25.27 20.13 15.02
N ILE A 71 25.18 20.96 13.98
CA ILE A 71 25.27 20.51 12.59
C ILE A 71 26.72 20.09 12.30
N LEU A 72 27.70 20.89 12.73
CA LEU A 72 29.12 20.57 12.58
C LEU A 72 29.48 19.26 13.30
N ILE A 73 28.99 19.05 14.53
CA ILE A 73 29.24 17.80 15.29
C ILE A 73 28.69 16.59 14.53
N ARG A 74 27.47 16.68 14.01
CA ARG A 74 26.87 15.59 13.22
C ARG A 74 27.71 15.25 12.00
N LEU A 75 28.11 16.26 11.22
CA LEU A 75 28.91 16.05 10.01
C LEU A 75 30.28 15.47 10.36
N VAL A 76 30.88 15.89 11.47
CA VAL A 76 32.14 15.31 11.96
C VAL A 76 31.99 13.83 12.34
N GLU A 77 30.88 13.44 12.97
CA GLU A 77 30.58 12.02 13.28
C GLU A 77 30.37 11.17 12.02
N GLU A 78 29.82 11.77 10.95
CA GLU A 78 29.58 11.11 9.66
C GLU A 78 30.84 11.00 8.79
N HIS A 79 31.91 11.76 9.09
CA HIS A 79 33.14 11.84 8.29
C HIS A 79 34.38 11.43 9.11
N PRO A 80 34.74 10.13 9.14
CA PRO A 80 35.86 9.63 9.94
C PRO A 80 37.18 10.34 9.63
N GLY A 81 37.89 10.79 10.68
CA GLY A 81 39.18 11.48 10.56
C GLY A 81 39.08 13.01 10.48
N SER A 82 37.86 13.54 10.45
CA SER A 82 37.58 14.98 10.56
C SER A 82 37.59 15.50 12.00
N GLU A 83 37.49 14.61 13.00
CA GLU A 83 37.34 14.96 14.42
C GLU A 83 38.54 15.73 14.97
N ARG A 84 39.73 15.46 14.41
CA ARG A 84 40.99 16.16 14.75
C ARG A 84 41.04 17.62 14.30
N TYR A 85 40.10 18.05 13.47
CA TYR A 85 40.01 19.41 12.94
C TYR A 85 38.81 20.19 13.49
N LEU A 86 38.13 19.66 14.51
CA LEU A 86 37.01 20.32 15.15
C LEU A 86 37.42 21.73 15.64
N GLY A 87 36.72 22.75 15.15
CA GLY A 87 37.00 24.16 15.43
C GLY A 87 37.96 24.85 14.44
N ALA A 88 38.46 24.14 13.43
CA ALA A 88 39.12 24.76 12.28
C ALA A 88 38.09 25.42 11.35
N THR A 89 38.47 26.54 10.71
CA THR A 89 37.66 27.16 9.65
C THR A 89 38.57 27.65 8.50
N PRO A 90 38.10 27.62 7.24
CA PRO A 90 36.84 27.02 6.81
C PRO A 90 36.85 25.49 6.87
N MET A 91 35.68 24.89 7.09
CA MET A 91 35.45 23.45 6.90
C MET A 91 34.33 23.24 5.90
N THR A 92 34.53 22.29 4.98
CA THR A 92 33.56 21.99 3.91
C THR A 92 33.25 20.51 3.90
N PHE A 93 31.98 20.15 3.75
CA PHE A 93 31.54 18.76 3.64
C PHE A 93 30.66 18.61 2.40
N ILE A 94 30.88 17.55 1.63
CA ILE A 94 30.07 17.18 0.47
C ILE A 94 30.15 15.67 0.25
N GLY A 95 28.99 15.01 0.20
CA GLY A 95 28.92 13.55 0.11
C GLY A 95 29.64 12.87 1.28
N GLU A 96 30.67 12.08 0.98
CA GLU A 96 31.55 11.43 1.97
C GLU A 96 32.87 12.21 2.22
N ASP A 97 33.09 13.30 1.49
CA ASP A 97 34.35 14.06 1.49
C ASP A 97 34.28 15.27 2.41
N PHE A 98 35.42 15.60 3.05
CA PHE A 98 35.57 16.82 3.84
C PHE A 98 36.89 17.53 3.56
N PHE A 99 36.87 18.86 3.67
CA PHE A 99 38.00 19.74 3.39
C PHE A 99 38.22 20.74 4.53
N VAL A 100 39.48 21.00 4.85
CA VAL A 100 39.89 21.91 5.93
C VAL A 100 40.82 22.97 5.38
N GLY A 101 40.47 24.23 5.57
CA GLY A 101 41.18 25.35 4.96
C GLY A 101 40.74 25.61 3.52
N PHE A 102 41.34 26.62 2.89
CA PHE A 102 41.09 26.93 1.49
C PHE A 102 42.39 27.39 0.80
N SER A 103 42.62 26.85 -0.38
CA SER A 103 43.68 27.21 -1.34
C SER A 103 43.17 26.90 -2.74
N SER A 104 43.89 27.32 -3.79
CA SER A 104 43.54 26.93 -5.16
C SER A 104 43.54 25.42 -5.38
N GLU A 105 44.40 24.69 -4.67
CA GLU A 105 44.47 23.23 -4.73
C GLU A 105 43.23 22.60 -4.08
N ILE A 106 42.87 23.06 -2.88
CA ILE A 106 41.68 22.61 -2.16
C ILE A 106 40.40 22.97 -2.93
N GLY A 107 40.36 24.14 -3.59
CA GLY A 107 39.23 24.53 -4.44
C GLY A 107 38.99 23.52 -5.57
N ASN A 108 40.05 23.07 -6.24
CA ASN A 108 39.94 22.03 -7.27
C ASN A 108 39.49 20.68 -6.68
N GLU A 109 39.94 20.33 -5.47
CA GLU A 109 39.50 19.11 -4.80
C GLU A 109 38.01 19.16 -4.44
N ILE A 110 37.53 20.31 -3.94
CA ILE A 110 36.10 20.53 -3.67
C ILE A 110 35.29 20.40 -4.96
N GLU A 111 35.75 21.02 -6.06
CA GLU A 111 35.06 20.93 -7.35
C GLU A 111 35.00 19.49 -7.90
N ASN A 112 36.09 18.73 -7.77
CA ASN A 112 36.11 17.31 -8.18
C ASN A 112 35.12 16.47 -7.34
N SER A 113 35.03 16.71 -6.03
CA SER A 113 34.05 16.05 -5.17
C SER A 113 32.61 16.48 -5.50
N ILE A 114 32.40 17.75 -5.90
CA ILE A 114 31.13 18.20 -6.44
C ILE A 114 30.79 17.43 -7.70
N GLU A 115 31.70 17.34 -8.68
CA GLU A 115 31.44 16.63 -9.94
C GLU A 115 31.13 15.15 -9.71
N LYS A 116 31.91 14.48 -8.85
CA LYS A 116 31.67 13.09 -8.47
C LYS A 116 30.27 12.91 -7.87
N TYR A 117 29.92 13.73 -6.89
CA TYR A 117 28.64 13.62 -6.19
C TYR A 117 27.47 14.05 -7.08
N TYR A 118 27.67 15.01 -7.98
CA TYR A 118 26.69 15.44 -8.98
C TYR A 118 26.37 14.31 -9.97
N GLN A 119 27.38 13.54 -10.40
CA GLN A 119 27.19 12.37 -11.29
C GLN A 119 26.62 11.15 -10.55
N GLU A 120 27.06 10.87 -9.32
CA GLU A 120 26.52 9.78 -8.50
C GLU A 120 25.04 10.01 -8.16
N THR A 121 24.64 11.26 -7.90
CA THR A 121 23.23 11.63 -7.69
C THR A 121 22.41 11.50 -8.98
N GLU A 122 23.00 11.70 -10.16
CA GLU A 122 22.33 11.42 -11.44
C GLU A 122 22.12 9.92 -11.67
N ILE A 123 23.06 9.07 -11.23
CA ILE A 123 22.98 7.61 -11.40
C ILE A 123 22.09 6.96 -10.33
N GLU A 124 22.14 7.40 -9.07
CA GLU A 124 21.24 6.91 -8.01
C GLU A 124 19.76 7.23 -8.31
N ASN A 125 19.49 8.37 -8.95
CA ASN A 125 18.14 8.73 -9.40
C ASN A 125 17.65 7.88 -10.58
N GLU A 126 18.52 7.20 -11.33
CA GLU A 126 18.09 6.19 -12.32
C GLU A 126 17.82 4.81 -11.70
N GLU A 127 18.54 4.43 -10.63
CA GLU A 127 18.41 3.09 -10.03
C GLU A 127 17.39 2.98 -8.87
N LYS A 128 17.19 4.02 -8.05
CA LYS A 128 16.13 4.04 -7.01
C LYS A 128 14.71 3.98 -7.59
N ASP A 129 14.59 4.24 -8.88
CA ASP A 129 13.33 4.45 -9.59
C ASP A 129 12.73 3.17 -10.21
N THR A 130 13.27 1.98 -9.91
CA THR A 130 12.76 0.73 -10.50
C THR A 130 12.44 -0.33 -9.45
N PHE A 131 11.17 -0.38 -9.04
CA PHE A 131 10.61 -1.53 -8.34
C PHE A 131 10.19 -2.62 -9.35
N TYR A 132 10.68 -3.84 -9.15
CA TYR A 132 10.35 -4.98 -10.02
C TYR A 132 9.01 -5.61 -9.60
N LEU A 133 7.92 -5.33 -10.33
CA LEU A 133 6.64 -6.02 -10.14
C LEU A 133 6.52 -7.20 -11.13
N PRO A 134 6.24 -8.44 -10.67
CA PRO A 134 6.30 -9.67 -11.49
C PRO A 134 5.44 -9.71 -12.75
N ILE A 135 4.49 -8.78 -12.89
CA ILE A 135 3.49 -8.76 -13.98
C ILE A 135 3.58 -7.47 -14.82
N LEU A 136 4.09 -6.36 -14.24
CA LEU A 136 4.06 -5.03 -14.86
C LEU A 136 5.42 -4.58 -15.41
N GLY A 137 6.51 -5.30 -15.10
CA GLY A 137 7.86 -4.89 -15.46
C GLY A 137 8.34 -3.69 -14.64
N ASN A 138 9.40 -3.02 -15.11
CA ASN A 138 9.95 -1.83 -14.45
C ASN A 138 8.95 -0.68 -14.55
N ILE A 139 8.31 -0.34 -13.44
CA ILE A 139 7.49 0.86 -13.32
C ILE A 139 8.18 1.84 -12.39
N ASN A 140 8.31 3.08 -12.87
CA ASN A 140 8.88 4.19 -12.15
C ASN A 140 7.77 4.88 -11.34
N PRO A 141 7.70 4.67 -10.00
CA PRO A 141 6.58 5.14 -9.19
C PRO A 141 6.55 6.67 -9.06
N GLU A 142 7.69 7.35 -9.19
CA GLU A 142 7.77 8.82 -9.06
C GLU A 142 7.14 9.56 -10.24
N LYS A 143 7.17 8.96 -11.44
CA LYS A 143 6.54 9.55 -12.63
C LYS A 143 5.04 9.31 -12.70
N TRP A 144 4.49 8.46 -11.83
CA TRP A 144 3.06 8.15 -11.83
C TRP A 144 2.31 9.09 -10.91
N PRO A 145 1.20 9.69 -11.36
CA PRO A 145 0.36 10.47 -10.46
C PRO A 145 -0.10 9.57 -9.31
N LEU A 146 0.00 10.06 -8.07
CA LEU A 146 -0.36 9.31 -6.85
C LEU A 146 -1.77 8.71 -6.91
N GLY A 147 -2.72 9.39 -7.56
CA GLY A 147 -4.07 8.86 -7.80
C GLY A 147 -4.09 7.66 -8.75
N GLY A 148 -3.19 7.62 -9.74
CA GLY A 148 -3.00 6.47 -10.62
C GLY A 148 -2.42 5.27 -9.89
N LEU A 149 -1.44 5.50 -9.01
CA LEU A 149 -0.90 4.45 -8.12
C LEU A 149 -1.98 3.92 -7.17
N ALA A 150 -2.74 4.81 -6.52
CA ALA A 150 -3.85 4.43 -5.66
C ALA A 150 -4.87 3.52 -6.38
N LEU A 151 -5.20 3.88 -7.63
CA LEU A 151 -6.10 3.11 -8.48
C LEU A 151 -5.53 1.73 -8.81
N VAL A 152 -4.30 1.66 -9.33
CA VAL A 152 -3.72 0.39 -9.79
C VAL A 152 -3.45 -0.55 -8.63
N ILE A 153 -2.81 -0.05 -7.57
CA ILE A 153 -2.50 -0.86 -6.39
C ILE A 153 -3.79 -1.29 -5.70
N GLY A 154 -4.76 -0.38 -5.53
CA GLY A 154 -6.07 -0.72 -4.97
C GLY A 154 -6.81 -1.79 -5.78
N LEU A 155 -6.80 -1.71 -7.11
CA LEU A 155 -7.39 -2.75 -7.97
C LEU A 155 -6.69 -4.10 -7.84
N ILE A 156 -5.36 -4.11 -7.78
CA ILE A 156 -4.59 -5.35 -7.62
C ILE A 156 -4.88 -5.98 -6.25
N ASP A 157 -4.95 -5.17 -5.20
CA ASP A 157 -5.31 -5.59 -3.85
C ASP A 157 -6.73 -6.15 -3.77
N GLY A 158 -7.72 -5.45 -4.37
CA GLY A 158 -9.12 -5.91 -4.39
C GLY A 158 -9.33 -7.23 -5.12
N LEU A 159 -8.49 -7.55 -6.11
CA LEU A 159 -8.54 -8.83 -6.83
C LEU A 159 -7.84 -10.00 -6.09
N ASN A 160 -7.52 -9.83 -4.80
CA ASN A 160 -6.91 -10.89 -4.00
C ASN A 160 -7.87 -12.07 -3.81
N ILE A 161 -7.30 -13.28 -3.80
CA ILE A 161 -8.05 -14.50 -3.60
C ILE A 161 -8.78 -14.57 -2.25
N CYS A 162 -8.26 -13.92 -1.21
CA CYS A 162 -8.92 -13.86 0.10
C CYS A 162 -10.25 -13.08 0.01
N SER A 163 -10.31 -12.03 -0.81
CA SER A 163 -11.50 -11.19 -1.06
C SER A 163 -12.64 -11.96 -1.75
N LEU A 164 -12.30 -12.90 -2.65
CA LEU A 164 -13.28 -13.75 -3.30
C LEU A 164 -14.09 -14.61 -2.31
N GLY A 165 -13.55 -14.88 -1.12
CA GLY A 165 -14.26 -15.55 -0.03
C GLY A 165 -15.37 -14.69 0.57
N ALA A 166 -15.09 -13.41 0.85
CA ALA A 166 -16.07 -12.44 1.38
C ALA A 166 -17.27 -12.29 0.44
N LEU A 167 -17.00 -12.27 -0.86
CA LEU A 167 -17.99 -12.21 -1.93
C LEU A 167 -19.01 -13.36 -1.88
N ILE A 168 -18.59 -14.59 -1.57
CA ILE A 168 -19.52 -15.73 -1.40
C ILE A 168 -20.48 -15.46 -0.25
N ILE A 169 -20.00 -14.90 0.85
CA ILE A 169 -20.87 -14.62 2.01
C ILE A 169 -21.85 -13.48 1.72
N ILE A 170 -21.40 -12.41 1.04
CA ILE A 170 -22.30 -11.35 0.57
C ILE A 170 -23.40 -11.94 -0.31
N LEU A 171 -23.06 -12.85 -1.23
CA LEU A 171 -24.04 -13.53 -2.08
C LEU A 171 -25.03 -14.37 -1.24
N ILE A 172 -24.57 -15.15 -0.27
CA ILE A 172 -25.44 -15.93 0.64
C ILE A 172 -26.41 -15.00 1.40
N LEU A 173 -25.90 -13.88 1.93
CA LEU A 173 -26.71 -12.90 2.65
C LEU A 173 -27.78 -12.27 1.75
N VAL A 174 -27.41 -11.90 0.51
CA VAL A 174 -28.32 -11.33 -0.49
C VAL A 174 -29.48 -12.28 -0.80
N PHE A 175 -29.23 -13.58 -0.92
CA PHE A 175 -30.28 -14.56 -1.18
C PHE A 175 -31.14 -14.88 0.05
N ALA A 176 -30.54 -14.86 1.25
CA ALA A 176 -31.26 -15.10 2.49
C ALA A 176 -32.35 -14.04 2.77
N LEU A 177 -32.13 -12.78 2.38
CA LEU A 177 -32.98 -11.67 2.83
C LEU A 177 -34.31 -11.52 2.09
N HIS A 178 -34.55 -12.18 0.94
CA HIS A 178 -35.77 -12.19 0.09
C HIS A 178 -36.32 -10.80 -0.36
N SER A 179 -36.07 -9.72 0.39
CA SER A 179 -36.52 -8.34 0.22
C SER A 179 -35.40 -7.46 -0.31
N ARG A 180 -35.69 -6.70 -1.38
CA ARG A 180 -34.70 -5.88 -2.11
C ARG A 180 -34.16 -4.76 -1.22
N LYS A 181 -35.04 -4.10 -0.45
CA LYS A 181 -34.66 -2.98 0.41
C LYS A 181 -33.74 -3.43 1.54
N LEU A 182 -34.03 -4.59 2.13
CA LEU A 182 -33.27 -5.16 3.23
C LEU A 182 -31.88 -5.62 2.75
N THR A 183 -31.83 -6.23 1.57
CA THR A 183 -30.59 -6.63 0.90
C THR A 183 -29.69 -5.43 0.62
N ILE A 184 -30.24 -4.37 0.02
CA ILE A 184 -29.47 -3.16 -0.29
C ILE A 184 -28.91 -2.54 0.99
N PHE A 185 -29.74 -2.45 2.03
CA PHE A 185 -29.34 -1.86 3.30
C PHE A 185 -28.22 -2.65 4.00
N PHE A 186 -28.42 -3.95 4.26
CA PHE A 186 -27.43 -4.74 5.00
C PHE A 186 -26.18 -5.06 4.16
N GLY A 187 -26.32 -5.33 2.86
CA GLY A 187 -25.17 -5.57 1.99
C GLY A 187 -24.35 -4.30 1.75
N GLY A 188 -25.00 -3.16 1.54
CA GLY A 188 -24.29 -1.87 1.47
C GLY A 188 -23.62 -1.52 2.80
N PHE A 189 -24.27 -1.81 3.93
CA PHE A 189 -23.67 -1.62 5.26
C PHE A 189 -22.48 -2.54 5.51
N PHE A 190 -22.53 -3.80 5.05
CA PHE A 190 -21.40 -4.72 5.10
C PHE A 190 -20.18 -4.16 4.36
N ILE A 191 -20.37 -3.72 3.11
CA ILE A 191 -19.31 -3.11 2.28
C ILE A 191 -18.75 -1.86 2.99
N PHE A 192 -19.64 -1.00 3.52
CA PHE A 192 -19.22 0.21 4.23
C PHE A 192 -18.37 -0.10 5.47
N ILE A 193 -18.78 -1.07 6.30
CA ILE A 193 -18.01 -1.46 7.48
C ILE A 193 -16.68 -2.10 7.11
N THR A 194 -16.65 -2.94 6.07
CA THR A 194 -15.43 -3.55 5.54
C THR A 194 -14.43 -2.48 5.09
N ALA A 195 -14.86 -1.50 4.30
CA ALA A 195 -14.04 -0.37 3.88
C ALA A 195 -13.51 0.46 5.06
N LEU A 196 -14.34 0.68 6.09
CA LEU A 196 -13.95 1.42 7.31
C LEU A 196 -12.89 0.65 8.10
N VAL A 197 -13.12 -0.63 8.37
CA VAL A 197 -12.19 -1.49 9.11
C VAL A 197 -10.88 -1.62 8.34
N TYR A 198 -10.92 -1.88 7.03
CA TYR A 198 -9.72 -1.99 6.21
C TYR A 198 -8.95 -0.67 6.19
N GLY A 199 -9.61 0.46 5.94
CA GLY A 199 -8.97 1.78 5.98
C GLY A 199 -8.35 2.13 7.34
N PHE A 200 -8.99 1.74 8.44
CA PHE A 200 -8.42 1.88 9.78
C PHE A 200 -7.18 1.00 9.97
N LEU A 201 -7.20 -0.23 9.46
CA LEU A 201 -6.02 -1.12 9.48
C LEU A 201 -4.87 -0.49 8.69
N ILE A 202 -5.08 -0.01 7.46
CA ILE A 202 -4.06 0.70 6.66
C ILE A 202 -3.44 1.86 7.45
N PHE A 203 -4.27 2.67 8.10
CA PHE A 203 -3.81 3.85 8.83
C PHE A 203 -2.93 3.50 10.04
N ILE A 204 -3.32 2.48 10.82
CA ILE A 204 -2.53 2.03 11.98
C ILE A 204 -1.36 1.15 11.56
N TRP A 205 -1.39 0.60 10.34
CA TRP A 205 -0.44 -0.39 9.88
C TRP A 205 1.02 0.05 10.02
N ASN A 206 1.33 1.32 9.75
CA ASN A 206 2.69 1.86 9.90
C ASN A 206 3.25 1.67 11.33
N GLN A 207 2.40 1.67 12.36
CA GLN A 207 2.79 1.44 13.74
C GLN A 207 2.70 -0.05 14.15
N LEU A 208 1.78 -0.81 13.55
CA LEU A 208 1.62 -2.26 13.79
C LEU A 208 2.71 -3.11 13.13
N PHE A 209 3.28 -2.65 12.01
CA PHE A 209 4.22 -3.41 11.19
C PHE A 209 5.43 -3.92 11.97
N SER A 210 6.01 -3.08 12.84
CA SER A 210 7.16 -3.45 13.68
C SER A 210 6.86 -4.61 14.64
N VAL A 211 5.60 -4.79 15.03
CA VAL A 211 5.16 -5.86 15.92
C VAL A 211 4.79 -7.13 15.14
N PHE A 212 4.24 -6.99 13.94
CA PHE A 212 3.74 -8.11 13.14
C PHE A 212 4.78 -8.78 12.23
N LEU A 213 5.85 -8.07 11.87
CA LEU A 213 6.96 -8.58 11.04
C LEU A 213 7.47 -9.99 11.45
N PRO A 214 7.73 -10.28 12.74
CA PRO A 214 8.19 -11.62 13.16
C PRO A 214 7.17 -12.73 12.96
N TYR A 215 5.88 -12.39 12.82
CA TYR A 215 4.77 -13.35 12.74
C TYR A 215 4.27 -13.57 11.31
N MET A 216 4.72 -12.80 10.33
CA MET A 216 4.27 -12.91 8.93
C MET A 216 4.50 -14.31 8.36
N SER A 217 5.70 -14.87 8.54
CA SER A 217 6.02 -16.23 8.08
C SER A 217 5.11 -17.30 8.73
N ALA A 218 4.74 -17.13 10.00
CA ALA A 218 3.81 -18.04 10.67
C ALA A 218 2.39 -17.93 10.09
N MET A 219 1.92 -16.72 9.78
CA MET A 219 0.62 -16.50 9.14
C MET A 219 0.57 -17.09 7.73
N GLU A 220 1.62 -16.91 6.94
CA GLU A 220 1.76 -17.46 5.58
C GLU A 220 1.70 -18.99 5.59
N MET A 221 2.41 -19.63 6.52
CA MET A 221 2.32 -21.08 6.72
C MET A 221 0.89 -21.53 7.09
N ILE A 222 0.21 -20.80 7.99
CA ILE A 222 -1.17 -21.12 8.39
C ILE A 222 -2.13 -20.98 7.21
N ILE A 223 -2.03 -19.89 6.44
CA ILE A 223 -2.87 -19.64 5.26
C ILE A 223 -2.58 -20.69 4.19
N GLY A 224 -1.31 -21.02 3.94
CA GLY A 224 -0.90 -22.05 3.00
C GLY A 224 -1.43 -23.44 3.37
N LEU A 225 -1.41 -23.80 4.65
CA LEU A 225 -2.01 -25.05 5.16
C LEU A 225 -3.53 -25.04 5.07
N ALA A 226 -4.18 -23.93 5.41
CA ALA A 226 -5.63 -23.79 5.28
C ALA A 226 -6.07 -23.91 3.82
N ALA A 227 -5.34 -23.27 2.89
CA ALA A 227 -5.55 -23.38 1.45
C ALA A 227 -5.32 -24.82 0.95
N PHE A 228 -4.31 -25.53 1.44
CA PHE A 228 -4.08 -26.94 1.12
C PHE A 228 -5.27 -27.83 1.51
N LEU A 229 -5.72 -27.70 2.76
CA LEU A 229 -6.87 -28.46 3.28
C LEU A 229 -8.16 -28.09 2.53
N GLY A 230 -8.36 -26.81 2.26
CA GLY A 230 -9.48 -26.30 1.45
C GLY A 230 -9.46 -26.84 0.02
N GLY A 231 -8.29 -26.89 -0.62
CA GLY A 231 -8.10 -27.47 -1.94
C GLY A 231 -8.49 -28.94 -2.00
N PHE A 232 -8.07 -29.75 -1.01
CA PHE A 232 -8.51 -31.14 -0.88
C PHE A 232 -10.02 -31.28 -0.70
N TYR A 233 -10.62 -30.41 0.12
CA TYR A 233 -12.06 -30.39 0.33
C TYR A 233 -12.84 -30.10 -0.96
N PHE A 234 -12.46 -29.05 -1.69
CA PHE A 234 -13.08 -28.67 -2.97
C PHE A 234 -12.87 -29.73 -4.05
N LEU A 235 -11.70 -30.39 -4.08
CA LEU A 235 -11.42 -31.48 -5.00
C LEU A 235 -12.29 -32.71 -4.70
N LYS A 236 -12.43 -33.07 -3.42
CA LYS A 236 -13.35 -34.13 -2.99
C LYS A 236 -14.79 -33.80 -3.39
N GLN A 237 -15.21 -32.56 -3.14
CA GLN A 237 -16.53 -32.07 -3.52
C GLN A 237 -16.77 -32.15 -5.05
N PHE A 238 -15.78 -31.84 -5.87
CA PHE A 238 -15.85 -32.02 -7.32
C PHE A 238 -16.10 -33.49 -7.71
N PHE A 239 -15.37 -34.43 -7.12
CA PHE A 239 -15.58 -35.85 -7.39
C PHE A 239 -16.95 -36.34 -6.94
N ASP A 240 -17.45 -35.84 -5.80
CA ASP A 240 -18.78 -36.17 -5.30
C ASP A 240 -19.88 -35.60 -6.22
N PHE A 241 -19.73 -34.34 -6.69
CA PHE A 241 -20.63 -33.71 -7.65
C PHE A 241 -20.64 -34.41 -9.01
N ARG A 242 -19.49 -34.91 -9.47
CA ARG A 242 -19.40 -35.68 -10.73
C ARG A 242 -20.09 -37.04 -10.63
N LYS A 243 -20.06 -37.67 -9.45
CA LYS A 243 -20.66 -39.00 -9.22
C LYS A 243 -22.17 -38.96 -8.95
N GLN A 244 -22.64 -37.97 -8.19
CA GLN A 244 -24.01 -37.93 -7.65
C GLN A 244 -24.83 -36.73 -8.16
N GLY A 245 -24.25 -35.88 -9.02
CA GLY A 245 -24.75 -34.54 -9.31
C GLY A 245 -24.44 -33.57 -8.15
N PRO A 246 -24.56 -32.24 -8.35
CA PRO A 246 -24.52 -31.29 -7.24
C PRO A 246 -25.75 -31.49 -6.36
N VAL A 247 -25.63 -32.42 -5.43
CA VAL A 247 -26.67 -32.73 -4.48
C VAL A 247 -26.65 -31.60 -3.45
N CYS A 248 -27.67 -30.74 -3.48
CA CYS A 248 -28.15 -30.08 -2.26
C CYS A 248 -28.71 -31.15 -1.32
N ARG A 249 -27.86 -32.05 -0.83
CA ARG A 249 -28.12 -32.73 0.43
C ARG A 249 -27.70 -31.75 1.50
N ILE A 250 -28.62 -30.84 1.82
CA ILE A 250 -28.84 -30.58 3.23
C ILE A 250 -29.16 -31.97 3.77
N GLU A 251 -28.15 -32.68 4.27
CA GLU A 251 -28.45 -33.75 5.21
C GLU A 251 -29.46 -33.15 6.17
N GLU A 252 -30.58 -33.83 6.39
CA GLU A 252 -31.53 -33.50 7.44
C GLU A 252 -30.85 -33.73 8.81
N ASN A 253 -29.67 -33.16 9.00
CA ASN A 253 -29.02 -33.05 10.27
C ASN A 253 -29.89 -32.09 11.07
N LYS A 254 -30.56 -32.63 12.09
CA LYS A 254 -31.45 -31.90 13.01
C LYS A 254 -30.85 -30.57 13.49
N ILE A 255 -29.52 -30.53 13.59
CA ILE A 255 -28.75 -29.35 14.00
C ILE A 255 -28.86 -28.23 12.96
N ILE A 256 -28.58 -28.51 11.68
CA ILE A 256 -28.60 -27.51 10.60
C ILE A 256 -30.02 -27.01 10.36
N SER A 257 -31.03 -27.91 10.35
CA SER A 257 -32.43 -27.51 10.20
C SER A 257 -32.95 -26.73 11.41
N SER A 258 -32.47 -26.99 12.62
CA SER A 258 -32.79 -26.18 13.80
C SER A 258 -32.09 -24.82 13.79
N LEU A 259 -30.85 -24.74 13.30
CA LEU A 259 -30.09 -23.50 13.18
C LEU A 259 -30.67 -22.60 12.08
N THR A 260 -31.00 -23.16 10.92
CA THR A 260 -31.68 -22.42 9.84
C THR A 260 -33.08 -22.00 10.24
N LYS A 261 -33.88 -22.85 10.91
CA LYS A 261 -35.19 -22.42 11.45
C LYS A 261 -35.06 -21.39 12.59
N LYS A 262 -34.03 -21.48 13.44
CA LYS A 262 -33.76 -20.46 14.49
C LYS A 262 -33.32 -19.14 13.89
N LEU A 263 -32.48 -19.16 12.85
CA LEU A 263 -32.13 -17.99 12.05
C LEU A 263 -33.38 -17.42 11.39
N GLU A 264 -34.12 -18.21 10.61
CA GLU A 264 -35.31 -17.78 9.89
C GLU A 264 -36.41 -17.23 10.82
N ASN A 265 -36.63 -17.86 11.98
CA ASN A 265 -37.56 -17.36 13.00
C ASN A 265 -37.04 -16.11 13.71
N SER A 266 -35.72 -15.96 13.85
CA SER A 266 -35.11 -14.72 14.36
C SER A 266 -35.20 -13.56 13.35
N PHE A 267 -35.31 -13.87 12.05
CA PHE A 267 -35.60 -12.89 10.98
C PHE A 267 -37.11 -12.63 10.80
N LYS A 268 -37.99 -13.59 11.12
CA LYS A 268 -39.45 -13.47 11.00
C LYS A 268 -40.13 -12.86 12.22
N GLU A 269 -39.63 -13.12 13.42
CA GLU A 269 -40.12 -12.42 14.61
C GLU A 269 -39.54 -11.01 14.63
N LYS A 270 -40.38 -10.02 14.99
CA LYS A 270 -40.01 -8.60 15.17
C LYS A 270 -38.99 -8.41 16.31
N LYS A 271 -37.78 -8.96 16.20
CA LYS A 271 -36.64 -8.63 17.05
C LYS A 271 -35.66 -7.76 16.28
N SER A 272 -35.67 -6.49 16.69
CA SER A 272 -34.65 -5.44 16.58
C SER A 272 -33.62 -5.60 15.46
N ASN A 273 -33.77 -4.78 14.40
CA ASN A 273 -32.76 -4.55 13.36
C ASN A 273 -31.33 -4.38 13.90
N TRP A 274 -31.19 -3.97 15.17
CA TRP A 274 -29.93 -3.83 15.90
C TRP A 274 -29.15 -5.14 16.10
N ALA A 275 -29.81 -6.27 16.36
CA ALA A 275 -29.11 -7.55 16.53
C ALA A 275 -28.49 -8.03 15.21
N LEU A 276 -29.20 -7.80 14.10
CA LEU A 276 -28.71 -8.07 12.75
C LEU A 276 -27.58 -7.13 12.35
N LEU A 277 -27.71 -5.83 12.68
CA LEU A 277 -26.64 -4.86 12.46
C LEU A 277 -25.35 -5.27 13.19
N GLY A 278 -25.46 -5.67 14.46
CA GLY A 278 -24.33 -6.14 15.25
C GLY A 278 -23.67 -7.39 14.63
N GLY A 279 -24.48 -8.34 14.15
CA GLY A 279 -23.98 -9.52 13.44
C GLY A 279 -23.21 -9.17 12.16
N VAL A 280 -23.72 -8.23 11.37
CA VAL A 280 -23.05 -7.76 10.14
C VAL A 280 -21.74 -7.05 10.45
N ILE A 281 -21.70 -6.18 11.47
CA ILE A 281 -20.47 -5.48 11.88
C ILE A 281 -19.40 -6.47 12.32
N PHE A 282 -19.77 -7.39 13.23
CA PHE A 282 -18.85 -8.40 13.73
C PHE A 282 -18.29 -9.24 12.59
N PHE A 283 -19.16 -9.68 11.69
CA PHE A 283 -18.77 -10.54 10.58
C PHE A 283 -17.87 -9.81 9.58
N ALA A 284 -18.23 -8.57 9.18
CA ALA A 284 -17.41 -7.74 8.31
C ALA A 284 -16.02 -7.50 8.91
N ALA A 285 -15.95 -7.09 10.18
CA ALA A 285 -14.68 -6.85 10.86
C ALA A 285 -13.84 -8.14 10.94
N MET A 286 -14.44 -9.27 11.32
CA MET A 286 -13.75 -10.55 11.43
C MET A 286 -13.13 -10.98 10.10
N VAL A 287 -13.90 -10.93 9.00
CA VAL A 287 -13.42 -11.29 7.67
C VAL A 287 -12.30 -10.36 7.22
N THR A 288 -12.49 -9.04 7.38
CA THR A 288 -11.49 -8.04 7.00
C THR A 288 -10.16 -8.23 7.75
N ILE A 289 -10.22 -8.53 9.05
CA ILE A 289 -9.02 -8.77 9.87
C ILE A 289 -8.27 -10.03 9.43
N ILE A 290 -9.00 -11.08 9.03
CA ILE A 290 -8.41 -12.33 8.54
C ILE A 290 -7.82 -12.14 7.13
N GLU A 291 -8.44 -11.30 6.31
CA GLU A 291 -8.03 -11.03 4.93
C GLU A 291 -6.81 -10.11 4.86
N PHE A 292 -6.72 -9.11 5.74
CA PHE A 292 -5.68 -8.09 5.69
C PHE A 292 -4.25 -8.66 5.57
N PRO A 293 -3.82 -9.69 6.32
CA PRO A 293 -2.49 -10.28 6.16
C PRO A 293 -2.22 -10.89 4.78
N CYS A 294 -3.26 -11.35 4.06
CA CYS A 294 -3.09 -11.89 2.70
C CYS A 294 -2.64 -10.83 1.69
N SER A 295 -2.92 -9.56 1.96
CA SER A 295 -2.75 -8.47 1.01
C SER A 295 -1.96 -7.28 1.54
N ALA A 296 -1.50 -7.36 2.80
CA ALA A 296 -0.82 -6.29 3.54
C ALA A 296 0.37 -5.65 2.80
N VAL A 297 1.03 -6.38 1.90
CA VAL A 297 2.11 -5.85 1.05
C VAL A 297 1.65 -4.63 0.25
N PHE A 298 0.44 -4.64 -0.32
CA PHE A 298 -0.05 -3.53 -1.16
C PHE A 298 -0.31 -2.24 -0.37
N PRO A 299 -1.04 -2.25 0.76
CA PRO A 299 -1.14 -1.09 1.63
C PRO A 299 0.21 -0.58 2.12
N ILE A 300 1.15 -1.46 2.49
CA ILE A 300 2.49 -1.05 2.98
C ILE A 300 3.23 -0.23 1.92
N VAL A 301 3.31 -0.77 0.71
CA VAL A 301 4.02 -0.09 -0.39
C VAL A 301 3.37 1.25 -0.66
N PHE A 302 2.03 1.29 -0.70
CA PHE A 302 1.31 2.52 -0.97
C PHE A 302 1.45 3.57 0.16
N THR A 303 1.34 3.18 1.43
CA THR A 303 1.53 4.12 2.55
C THR A 303 2.97 4.59 2.67
N GLY A 304 3.95 3.76 2.28
CA GLY A 304 5.35 4.14 2.16
C GLY A 304 5.57 5.24 1.13
N ILE A 305 4.99 5.09 -0.07
CA ILE A 305 5.04 6.12 -1.13
C ILE A 305 4.38 7.42 -0.65
N LEU A 306 3.21 7.33 0.02
CA LEU A 306 2.55 8.52 0.57
C LEU A 306 3.36 9.21 1.67
N ALA A 307 4.13 8.47 2.46
CA ALA A 307 4.99 9.03 3.51
C ALA A 307 6.19 9.78 2.91
N GLN A 308 6.78 9.27 1.82
CA GLN A 308 7.89 9.91 1.11
C GLN A 308 7.45 11.19 0.37
N ALA A 309 6.22 11.21 -0.16
CA ALA A 309 5.66 12.38 -0.82
C ALA A 309 5.40 13.58 0.12
N ASN A 310 5.68 13.45 1.43
CA ASN A 310 5.59 14.49 2.47
C ASN A 310 4.28 15.32 2.41
N LEU A 311 3.17 14.62 2.19
CA LEU A 311 1.85 15.23 2.01
C LEU A 311 1.21 15.63 3.34
N SER A 312 0.30 16.61 3.27
CA SER A 312 -0.61 16.87 4.39
C SER A 312 -1.47 15.63 4.71
N ILE A 313 -1.82 15.44 5.98
CA ILE A 313 -2.67 14.32 6.44
C ILE A 313 -3.97 14.20 5.63
N VAL A 314 -4.59 15.34 5.29
CA VAL A 314 -5.83 15.37 4.52
C VAL A 314 -5.63 14.84 3.10
N ALA A 315 -4.52 15.22 2.46
CA ALA A 315 -4.17 14.71 1.13
C ALA A 315 -3.87 13.20 1.17
N SER A 316 -3.13 12.72 2.17
CA SER A 316 -2.86 11.30 2.34
C SER A 316 -4.15 10.49 2.56
N LEU A 317 -5.07 11.00 3.39
CA LEU A 317 -6.39 10.36 3.60
C LEU A 317 -7.23 10.34 2.32
N PHE A 318 -7.13 11.36 1.47
CA PHE A 318 -7.81 11.37 0.17
C PHE A 318 -7.27 10.31 -0.78
N TYR A 319 -5.95 10.13 -0.86
CA TYR A 319 -5.35 9.06 -1.67
C TYR A 319 -5.65 7.65 -1.13
N ILE A 320 -5.67 7.48 0.20
CA ILE A 320 -6.13 6.24 0.83
C ILE A 320 -7.61 5.99 0.52
N PHE A 321 -8.45 7.03 0.48
CA PHE A 321 -9.84 6.87 0.07
C PHE A 321 -9.97 6.40 -1.38
N ILE A 322 -9.17 6.95 -2.30
CA ILE A 322 -9.13 6.47 -3.70
C ILE A 322 -8.70 5.00 -3.74
N TYR A 323 -7.63 4.64 -3.02
CA TYR A 323 -7.17 3.26 -2.90
C TYR A 323 -8.30 2.34 -2.45
N LEU A 324 -8.99 2.69 -1.36
CA LEU A 324 -10.09 1.90 -0.79
C LEU A 324 -11.28 1.76 -1.75
N LEU A 325 -11.56 2.80 -2.53
CA LEU A 325 -12.63 2.75 -3.52
C LEU A 325 -12.36 1.69 -4.60
N PHE A 326 -11.11 1.59 -5.04
CA PHE A 326 -10.70 0.62 -6.06
C PHE A 326 -10.49 -0.79 -5.48
N TYR A 327 -10.02 -0.89 -4.23
CA TYR A 327 -9.99 -2.13 -3.47
C TYR A 327 -11.39 -2.76 -3.34
N MET A 328 -12.42 -1.98 -3.00
CA MET A 328 -13.80 -2.50 -2.83
C MET A 328 -14.57 -2.67 -4.15
N LEU A 329 -13.96 -2.39 -5.31
CA LEU A 329 -14.68 -2.23 -6.56
C LEU A 329 -15.35 -3.52 -7.04
N ASP A 330 -14.67 -4.66 -6.91
CA ASP A 330 -15.17 -5.97 -7.33
C ASP A 330 -16.31 -6.45 -6.42
N GLU A 331 -16.21 -6.26 -5.10
CA GLU A 331 -17.29 -6.54 -4.15
C GLU A 331 -18.53 -5.70 -4.43
N ILE A 332 -18.35 -4.39 -4.67
CA ILE A 332 -19.42 -3.48 -5.07
C ILE A 332 -20.05 -3.95 -6.39
N ALA A 333 -19.23 -4.29 -7.39
CA ALA A 333 -19.73 -4.75 -8.69
C ALA A 333 -20.57 -6.02 -8.55
N VAL A 334 -20.08 -7.02 -7.83
CA VAL A 334 -20.80 -8.29 -7.63
C VAL A 334 -22.05 -8.10 -6.77
N PHE A 335 -21.98 -7.30 -5.71
CA PHE A 335 -23.15 -6.95 -4.91
C PHE A 335 -24.24 -6.29 -5.76
N LEU A 336 -23.88 -5.32 -6.60
CA LEU A 336 -24.83 -4.67 -7.50
C LEU A 336 -25.43 -5.68 -8.50
N ILE A 337 -24.60 -6.53 -9.12
CA ILE A 337 -25.07 -7.59 -10.03
C ILE A 337 -26.06 -8.51 -9.31
N ALA A 338 -25.78 -8.93 -8.07
CA ALA A 338 -26.65 -9.79 -7.29
C ALA A 338 -27.99 -9.11 -6.96
N VAL A 339 -27.96 -7.83 -6.57
CA VAL A 339 -29.14 -7.02 -6.26
C VAL A 339 -30.04 -6.82 -7.48
N PHE A 340 -29.48 -6.58 -8.67
CA PHE A 340 -30.23 -6.32 -9.90
C PHE A 340 -30.70 -7.61 -10.59
N THR A 341 -29.86 -8.64 -10.64
CA THR A 341 -30.14 -9.85 -11.41
C THR A 341 -31.14 -10.75 -10.69
N ARG A 342 -31.11 -10.80 -9.34
CA ARG A 342 -31.98 -11.65 -8.48
C ARG A 342 -32.06 -13.15 -8.85
N LYS A 343 -31.30 -13.59 -9.84
CA LYS A 343 -31.18 -14.95 -10.33
C LYS A 343 -29.70 -15.32 -10.21
N ILE A 344 -29.46 -16.41 -9.50
CA ILE A 344 -28.14 -17.04 -9.48
C ILE A 344 -27.92 -17.68 -10.85
N TRP A 345 -27.04 -17.10 -11.67
CA TRP A 345 -26.58 -17.76 -12.91
C TRP A 345 -25.79 -19.05 -12.62
N ILE A 346 -25.33 -19.20 -11.38
CA ILE A 346 -24.58 -20.34 -10.80
C ILE A 346 -25.46 -21.59 -10.56
N ASN A 347 -26.74 -21.61 -10.96
CA ASN A 347 -27.64 -22.75 -10.71
C ASN A 347 -27.62 -23.85 -11.80
N SER A 348 -26.65 -23.84 -12.72
CA SER A 348 -26.48 -24.98 -13.62
C SER A 348 -25.55 -26.01 -12.95
N GLY A 349 -26.07 -27.23 -12.74
CA GLY A 349 -25.31 -28.28 -12.06
C GLY A 349 -23.90 -28.55 -12.64
N PRO A 350 -23.70 -28.50 -13.98
CA PRO A 350 -22.36 -28.63 -14.57
C PRO A 350 -21.42 -27.48 -14.20
N PHE A 351 -21.92 -26.24 -14.11
CA PHE A 351 -21.12 -25.06 -13.75
C PHE A 351 -20.62 -25.12 -12.32
N MET A 352 -21.49 -25.50 -11.37
CA MET A 352 -21.11 -25.72 -9.97
C MET A 352 -20.10 -26.85 -9.80
N THR A 353 -20.14 -27.87 -10.66
CA THR A 353 -19.13 -28.94 -10.62
C THR A 353 -17.77 -28.41 -11.07
N TRP A 354 -17.70 -27.74 -12.21
CA TRP A 354 -16.44 -27.20 -12.73
C TRP A 354 -15.85 -26.08 -11.87
N ILE A 355 -16.68 -25.22 -11.26
CA ILE A 355 -16.18 -24.15 -10.39
C ILE A 355 -15.52 -24.72 -9.13
N SER A 356 -16.03 -25.83 -8.57
CA SER A 356 -15.38 -26.51 -7.43
C SER A 356 -14.00 -27.05 -7.80
N PHE A 357 -13.84 -27.56 -9.03
CA PHE A 357 -12.53 -28.03 -9.51
C PHE A 357 -11.54 -26.88 -9.73
N ILE A 358 -11.99 -25.79 -10.36
CA ILE A 358 -11.17 -24.59 -10.57
C ILE A 358 -10.77 -23.98 -9.20
N GLY A 359 -11.73 -23.89 -8.26
CA GLY A 359 -11.45 -23.45 -6.90
C GLY A 359 -10.39 -24.32 -6.19
N ALA A 360 -10.45 -25.65 -6.34
CA ALA A 360 -9.43 -26.55 -5.80
C ALA A 360 -8.04 -26.29 -6.41
N LEU A 361 -7.95 -26.15 -7.74
CA LEU A 361 -6.68 -25.86 -8.43
C LEU A 361 -6.07 -24.53 -7.95
N VAL A 362 -6.89 -23.50 -7.83
CA VAL A 362 -6.47 -22.18 -7.36
C VAL A 362 -5.97 -22.24 -5.91
N LEU A 363 -6.70 -22.92 -5.02
CA LEU A 363 -6.27 -23.11 -3.63
C LEU A 363 -4.97 -23.92 -3.50
N PHE A 364 -4.74 -24.93 -4.35
CA PHE A 364 -3.47 -25.63 -4.38
C PHE A 364 -2.33 -24.77 -4.90
N PHE A 365 -2.58 -23.92 -5.91
CA PHE A 365 -1.58 -22.97 -6.40
C PHE A 365 -1.17 -21.98 -5.30
N ILE A 366 -2.15 -21.42 -4.58
CA ILE A 366 -1.91 -20.51 -3.45
C ILE A 366 -1.14 -21.22 -2.34
N SER A 367 -1.57 -22.43 -1.96
CA SER A 367 -0.87 -23.24 -0.98
C SER A 367 0.60 -23.46 -1.36
N TYR A 368 0.86 -23.81 -2.63
CA TYR A 368 2.23 -23.98 -3.13
C TYR A 368 3.04 -22.67 -3.03
N TYR A 369 2.44 -21.55 -3.45
CA TYR A 369 3.11 -20.25 -3.43
C TYR A 369 3.47 -19.80 -2.00
N TYR A 370 2.52 -19.90 -1.05
CA TYR A 370 2.74 -19.48 0.34
C TYR A 370 3.62 -20.43 1.17
N ILE A 371 3.77 -21.70 0.78
CA ILE A 371 4.59 -22.67 1.52
C ILE A 371 6.01 -22.79 0.95
N PHE A 372 6.18 -22.63 -0.37
CA PHE A 372 7.43 -22.96 -1.07
C PHE A 372 8.08 -21.78 -1.81
N VAL A 373 7.39 -20.65 -2.02
CA VAL A 373 7.90 -19.52 -2.82
C VAL A 373 8.14 -18.27 -1.97
N LEU A 374 7.18 -17.88 -1.13
CA LEU A 374 7.44 -16.98 0.01
C LEU A 374 8.16 -17.77 1.12
#